data_AF-A0A379W3B3-F1
#
_entry.id   AF-A0A379W3B3-F1
#
_cell.length_a   1.000
_cell.length_b   1.000
_cell.length_c   1.000
_cell.angle_alpha   90.00
_cell.angle_beta   90.00
_cell.angle_gamma   90.00
#
_symmetry.space_group_name_H-M   'P 1'
#
loop_
_entity.id
_entity.type
_entity.pdbx_description
1 polymer ?
#
loop_
_entity_poly.entity_id
_entity_poly.type
_entity_poly.pdbx_seq_one_letter_code
_entity_poly.pdbx_strand_id
1 'polypeptide(L)'
;MKRFIFLPLMTYFLLMNAMAANGENNPSNLLGAPVNTAISGGSVLPEGKLLTAVNSSFRDKDHQIEGHGSPDVYSQIWLLKIRYGLTDRLELSTVGSYINNKRDNLSPEHIEGMGDQSVGVNYALMSQRKGDPFWVTVGGAVLLPTGQDGDNHLPGNSAWGGRVTLTLTKLFTPNIKGDMGFVYQGPFERGNQDVKRGNEFQWNTQVRYMFSDLPLDLGLGKCLQQ
;
A
#
# COMPACT_ATOMS: atom_id res chain seq x y z
N MET A 1 -9.19 -2.31 -40.83
CA MET A 1 -10.16 -2.65 -39.77
C MET A 1 -9.53 -3.68 -38.83
N LYS A 2 -8.91 -3.26 -37.72
CA LYS A 2 -8.33 -4.16 -36.71
C LYS A 2 -9.38 -4.39 -35.62
N ARG A 3 -9.94 -5.60 -35.56
CA ARG A 3 -10.98 -6.00 -34.59
C ARG A 3 -10.36 -6.19 -33.20
N PHE A 4 -11.14 -5.77 -32.21
CA PHE A 4 -10.84 -5.67 -30.78
C PHE A 4 -10.48 -7.02 -30.15
N ILE A 5 -9.33 -7.08 -29.48
CA ILE A 5 -8.93 -8.15 -28.53
C ILE A 5 -8.92 -7.57 -27.10
N PHE A 6 -9.88 -6.71 -26.76
CA PHE A 6 -9.95 -6.07 -25.43
C PHE A 6 -10.89 -6.78 -24.46
N LEU A 7 -11.91 -7.48 -24.98
CA LEU A 7 -12.87 -8.19 -24.14
C LEU A 7 -12.25 -9.33 -23.31
N PRO A 8 -11.39 -10.23 -23.84
CA PRO A 8 -10.96 -11.40 -23.08
C PRO A 8 -10.04 -11.04 -21.89
N LEU A 9 -9.24 -9.98 -22.00
CA LEU A 9 -8.32 -9.58 -20.91
C LEU A 9 -9.09 -8.99 -19.70
N MET A 10 -10.17 -8.25 -19.97
CA MET A 10 -11.05 -7.70 -18.93
C MET A 10 -11.84 -8.79 -18.21
N THR A 11 -12.31 -9.83 -18.92
CA THR A 11 -12.97 -10.98 -18.31
C THR A 11 -12.03 -11.84 -17.48
N TYR A 12 -10.78 -12.04 -17.91
CA TYR A 12 -9.77 -12.74 -17.08
C TYR A 12 -9.50 -12.00 -15.77
N PHE A 13 -9.46 -10.67 -15.80
CA PHE A 13 -9.32 -9.84 -14.60
C PHE A 13 -10.50 -10.00 -13.63
N LEU A 14 -11.72 -10.14 -14.13
CA LEU A 14 -12.92 -10.32 -13.32
C LEU A 14 -13.09 -11.77 -12.81
N LEU A 15 -12.70 -12.78 -13.59
CA LEU A 15 -12.84 -14.19 -13.21
C LEU A 15 -11.85 -14.63 -12.13
N MET A 16 -10.62 -14.10 -12.11
CA MET A 16 -9.66 -14.42 -11.03
C MET A 16 -10.07 -13.86 -9.66
N ASN A 17 -11.02 -12.93 -9.60
CA ASN A 17 -11.55 -12.36 -8.36
C ASN A 17 -12.58 -13.27 -7.65
N ALA A 18 -13.16 -14.25 -8.34
CA ALA A 18 -14.25 -15.08 -7.80
C ALA A 18 -13.76 -16.34 -7.04
N MET A 19 -12.48 -16.71 -7.18
CA MET A 19 -11.96 -18.01 -6.71
C MET A 19 -11.31 -17.99 -5.32
N ALA A 20 -11.22 -16.84 -4.64
CA ALA A 20 -10.42 -16.68 -3.42
C ALA A 20 -11.24 -16.61 -2.11
N ALA A 21 -12.47 -17.13 -2.09
CA ALA A 21 -13.31 -17.18 -0.90
C ALA A 21 -13.64 -18.64 -0.52
N ASN A 22 -12.74 -19.30 0.21
CA ASN A 22 -13.10 -20.40 1.09
C ASN A 22 -12.08 -20.44 2.24
N GLY A 23 -12.59 -20.37 3.47
CA GLY A 23 -11.85 -19.94 4.65
C GLY A 23 -11.04 -21.01 5.38
N GLU A 24 -10.24 -20.56 6.34
CA GLU A 24 -10.13 -21.07 7.72
C GLU A 24 -9.06 -20.25 8.47
N ASN A 25 -9.41 -19.78 9.68
CA ASN A 25 -8.54 -19.18 10.71
C ASN A 25 -7.71 -17.95 10.31
N ASN A 26 -8.37 -16.79 10.24
CA ASN A 26 -7.70 -15.50 10.06
C ASN A 26 -7.01 -15.06 11.37
N PRO A 27 -5.68 -14.85 11.40
CA PRO A 27 -5.07 -14.07 12.47
C PRO A 27 -5.61 -12.64 12.44
N SER A 28 -5.75 -12.02 13.61
CA SER A 28 -6.45 -10.74 13.79
C SER A 28 -6.07 -9.68 12.74
N ASN A 29 -7.06 -9.06 12.09
CA ASN A 29 -6.95 -7.93 11.16
C ASN A 29 -6.48 -6.62 11.83
N LEU A 30 -5.54 -6.73 12.77
CA LEU A 30 -4.94 -5.63 13.49
C LEU A 30 -4.01 -4.86 12.55
N LEU A 31 -4.65 -3.91 11.86
CA LEU A 31 -4.05 -2.83 11.06
C LEU A 31 -3.57 -3.25 9.68
N GLY A 32 -4.52 -3.48 8.76
CA GLY A 32 -4.17 -3.53 7.34
C GLY A 32 -3.32 -2.31 6.96
N ALA A 33 -2.19 -2.55 6.30
CA ALA A 33 -1.40 -1.53 5.62
C ALA A 33 -2.29 -0.46 4.95
N PRO A 34 -1.87 0.82 4.90
CA PRO A 34 -2.61 1.84 4.19
C PRO A 34 -3.02 1.40 2.79
N VAL A 35 -4.33 1.47 2.53
CA VAL A 35 -4.99 1.11 1.26
C VAL A 35 -4.42 1.90 0.07
N ASN A 36 -3.53 2.87 0.32
CA ASN A 36 -2.80 3.56 -0.73
C ASN A 36 -1.40 4.00 -0.26
N THR A 37 -0.47 3.05 -0.10
CA THR A 37 0.95 3.38 0.12
C THR A 37 1.65 3.87 -1.17
N ALA A 38 1.15 3.53 -2.35
CA ALA A 38 1.69 4.00 -3.62
C ALA A 38 1.11 5.38 -4.02
N ILE A 39 1.95 6.41 -4.11
CA ILE A 39 1.55 7.76 -4.60
C ILE A 39 1.23 7.75 -6.11
N SER A 40 1.71 6.76 -6.83
CA SER A 40 1.49 6.58 -8.25
C SER A 40 1.69 5.10 -8.52
N GLY A 41 1.06 4.56 -9.57
CA GLY A 41 1.34 3.21 -10.06
C GLY A 41 2.84 2.95 -10.34
N GLY A 42 3.15 1.81 -10.96
CA GLY A 42 4.50 1.25 -11.08
C GLY A 42 5.55 2.09 -11.83
N SER A 43 5.26 3.34 -12.20
CA SER A 43 6.25 4.27 -12.74
C SER A 43 7.20 4.77 -11.64
N VAL A 44 8.50 4.64 -11.88
CA VAL A 44 9.55 5.29 -11.08
C VAL A 44 9.74 6.76 -11.49
N LEU A 45 10.23 7.58 -10.57
CA LEU A 45 10.57 8.98 -10.84
C LEU A 45 11.71 9.09 -11.89
N PRO A 46 11.71 10.14 -12.73
CA PRO A 46 12.88 10.47 -13.55
C PRO A 46 14.12 10.79 -12.71
N GLU A 47 15.29 10.64 -13.32
CA GLU A 47 16.57 10.97 -12.70
C GLU A 47 16.62 12.41 -12.17
N GLY A 48 17.15 12.58 -10.96
CA GLY A 48 17.31 13.87 -10.30
C GLY A 48 16.00 14.51 -9.81
N LYS A 49 14.87 13.80 -9.89
CA LYS A 49 13.58 14.32 -9.40
C LYS A 49 13.29 13.84 -7.99
N LEU A 50 12.92 14.80 -7.14
CA LEU A 50 12.43 14.58 -5.79
C LEU A 50 10.92 14.79 -5.76
N LEU A 51 10.19 13.85 -5.15
CA LEU A 51 8.78 13.98 -4.84
C LEU A 51 8.59 13.83 -3.34
N THR A 52 7.92 14.80 -2.73
CA THR A 52 7.47 14.73 -1.34
C THR A 52 5.96 14.83 -1.33
N ALA A 53 5.30 13.96 -0.57
CA ALA A 53 3.86 14.02 -0.38
C ALA A 53 3.49 13.66 1.06
N VAL A 54 2.44 14.30 1.55
CA VAL A 54 1.80 13.99 2.82
C VAL A 54 0.43 13.40 2.51
N ASN A 55 0.20 12.16 2.94
CA ASN A 55 -1.10 11.51 2.82
C ASN A 55 -1.73 11.39 4.20
N SER A 56 -3.00 11.79 4.32
CA SER A 56 -3.82 11.52 5.49
C SER A 56 -4.78 10.37 5.19
N SER A 57 -5.01 9.50 6.18
CA SER A 57 -6.01 8.44 6.15
C SER A 57 -6.78 8.46 7.45
N PHE A 58 -8.10 8.58 7.34
CA PHE A 58 -9.04 8.38 8.43
C PHE A 58 -9.65 7.00 8.28
N ARG A 59 -9.73 6.25 9.37
CA ARG A 59 -10.30 4.91 9.39
C ARG A 59 -11.18 4.78 10.60
N ASP A 60 -12.37 4.29 10.35
CA ASP A 60 -13.33 3.93 11.37
C ASP A 60 -13.48 2.40 11.33
N LYS A 61 -13.48 1.78 12.50
CA LYS A 61 -13.57 0.33 12.65
C LYS A 61 -14.57 0.01 13.74
N ASP A 62 -15.71 -0.48 13.29
CA ASP A 62 -16.78 -0.99 14.15
C ASP A 62 -16.69 -2.52 14.24
N HIS A 63 -17.10 -3.10 15.37
CA HIS A 63 -17.25 -4.56 15.54
C HIS A 63 -16.00 -5.36 15.15
N GLN A 64 -14.81 -4.88 15.55
CA GLN A 64 -13.52 -5.47 15.25
C GLN A 64 -13.39 -6.96 15.66
N ILE A 65 -14.12 -7.42 16.69
CA ILE A 65 -14.18 -8.81 17.14
C ILE A 65 -15.64 -9.28 17.12
N GLU A 66 -15.94 -10.39 16.44
CA GLU A 66 -17.25 -11.04 16.55
C GLU A 66 -17.48 -11.52 17.99
N GLY A 67 -18.43 -10.92 18.70
CA GLY A 67 -18.74 -11.18 20.10
C GLY A 67 -19.26 -9.94 20.84
N HIS A 68 -19.65 -10.09 22.11
CA HIS A 68 -20.06 -8.94 22.94
C HIS A 68 -18.84 -8.13 23.41
N GLY A 69 -18.87 -6.81 23.20
CA GLY A 69 -17.90 -5.87 23.78
C GLY A 69 -16.71 -5.47 22.89
N SER A 70 -16.82 -5.59 21.55
CA SER A 70 -15.78 -5.06 20.67
C SER A 70 -15.71 -3.52 20.76
N PRO A 71 -14.56 -2.94 21.09
CA PRO A 71 -14.39 -1.49 21.12
C PRO A 71 -14.35 -0.93 19.69
N ASP A 72 -14.96 0.24 19.50
CA ASP A 72 -14.85 1.00 18.26
C ASP A 72 -13.49 1.71 18.24
N VAL A 73 -12.81 1.67 17.09
CA VAL A 73 -11.46 2.22 16.93
C VAL A 73 -11.43 3.22 15.78
N TYR A 74 -11.15 4.46 16.15
CA TYR A 74 -10.91 5.54 15.21
C TYR A 74 -9.39 5.74 15.04
N SER A 75 -8.90 5.65 13.81
CA SER A 75 -7.50 5.86 13.48
C SER A 75 -7.33 6.99 12.48
N GLN A 76 -6.47 7.94 12.82
CA GLN A 76 -5.94 8.95 11.91
C GLN A 76 -4.45 8.69 11.67
N ILE A 77 -4.07 8.52 10.40
CA ILE A 77 -2.71 8.19 10.00
C ILE A 77 -2.22 9.22 9.00
N TRP A 78 -1.09 9.84 9.31
CA TRP A 78 -0.36 10.73 8.43
C TRP A 78 0.88 10.01 7.91
N LEU A 79 1.09 10.02 6.60
CA LEU A 79 2.24 9.41 5.94
C LEU A 79 3.03 10.48 5.23
N LEU A 80 4.28 10.70 5.65
CA LEU A 80 5.24 11.49 4.91
C LEU A 80 6.01 10.57 3.98
N LYS A 81 5.85 10.76 2.69
CA LYS A 81 6.47 9.95 1.65
C LYS A 81 7.45 10.81 0.86
N ILE A 82 8.70 10.37 0.82
CA ILE A 82 9.77 11.01 0.05
C ILE A 82 10.28 9.99 -0.95
N ARG A 83 10.39 10.40 -2.22
CA ARG A 83 10.88 9.57 -3.33
C ARG A 83 11.92 10.36 -4.11
N TYR A 84 13.00 9.71 -4.48
CA TYR A 84 14.08 10.31 -5.26
C TYR A 84 14.52 9.39 -6.41
N GLY A 85 14.45 9.88 -7.64
CA GLY A 85 14.94 9.16 -8.81
C GLY A 85 16.47 9.25 -8.90
N LEU A 86 17.17 8.17 -8.55
CA LEU A 86 18.62 8.06 -8.72
C LEU A 86 19.00 7.96 -10.20
N THR A 87 18.20 7.25 -10.97
CA THR A 87 18.31 7.13 -12.43
C THR A 87 16.91 7.04 -13.03
N ASP A 88 16.79 7.03 -14.36
CA ASP A 88 15.51 6.75 -15.03
C ASP A 88 14.90 5.35 -14.79
N ARG A 89 15.59 4.48 -14.05
CA ARG A 89 15.09 3.15 -13.67
C ARG A 89 15.14 2.87 -12.17
N LEU A 90 15.91 3.61 -11.39
CA LEU A 90 16.16 3.35 -9.98
C LEU A 90 15.66 4.50 -9.14
N GLU A 91 14.83 4.19 -8.15
CA GLU A 91 14.26 5.16 -7.22
C GLU A 91 14.50 4.72 -5.78
N LEU A 92 14.91 5.67 -4.94
CA LEU A 92 14.88 5.52 -3.49
C LEU A 92 13.58 6.07 -2.94
N SER A 93 13.06 5.45 -1.90
CA SER A 93 11.87 5.90 -1.20
C SER A 93 12.03 5.74 0.30
N THR A 94 11.48 6.70 1.04
CA THR A 94 11.29 6.57 2.48
C THR A 94 9.88 6.99 2.84
N VAL A 95 9.27 6.29 3.78
CA VAL A 95 7.93 6.60 4.29
C VAL A 95 7.99 6.58 5.80
N GLY A 96 7.77 7.74 6.42
CA GLY A 96 7.52 7.88 7.85
C GLY A 96 6.04 8.02 8.11
N SER A 97 5.59 7.64 9.30
CA SER A 97 4.19 7.76 9.69
C SER A 97 4.01 8.40 11.05
N TYR A 98 2.93 9.14 11.22
CA TYR A 98 2.40 9.54 12.51
C TYR A 98 1.00 8.97 12.63
N ILE A 99 0.71 8.34 13.76
CA ILE A 99 -0.53 7.65 13.98
C ILE A 99 -1.16 8.23 15.24
N ASN A 100 -2.46 8.51 15.15
CA ASN A 100 -3.30 8.89 16.27
C ASN A 100 -4.50 7.93 16.28
N ASN A 101 -4.70 7.24 17.39
CA ASN A 101 -5.77 6.29 17.62
C ASN A 101 -6.61 6.72 18.83
N LYS A 102 -7.92 6.71 18.64
CA LYS A 102 -8.89 6.71 19.72
C LYS A 102 -9.57 5.34 19.79
N ARG A 103 -9.67 4.77 20.98
CA ARG A 103 -10.25 3.46 21.25
C ARG A 103 -11.29 3.61 22.36
N ASP A 104 -12.55 3.46 22.00
CA ASP A 104 -13.63 3.60 22.98
C ASP A 104 -13.61 2.44 23.97
N ASN A 105 -13.86 2.72 25.26
CA ASN A 105 -13.91 1.72 26.34
C ASN A 105 -12.61 0.92 26.57
N LEU A 106 -11.45 1.43 26.14
CA LEU A 106 -10.12 0.86 26.42
C LEU A 106 -9.23 1.88 27.13
N SER A 107 -8.30 1.40 27.95
CA SER A 107 -7.27 2.24 28.59
C SER A 107 -5.89 1.98 27.98
N PRO A 108 -5.14 3.02 27.56
CA PRO A 108 -5.58 4.40 27.40
C PRO A 108 -6.55 4.53 26.22
N GLU A 109 -7.48 5.47 26.33
CA GLU A 109 -8.46 5.78 25.29
C GLU A 109 -7.79 6.40 24.06
N HIS A 110 -6.73 7.17 24.28
CA HIS A 110 -5.97 7.86 23.24
C HIS A 110 -4.54 7.36 23.18
N ILE A 111 -4.07 7.01 21.98
CA ILE A 111 -2.66 6.69 21.73
C ILE A 111 -2.22 7.40 20.47
N GLU A 112 -1.12 8.13 20.56
CA GLU A 112 -0.50 8.76 19.41
C GLU A 112 1.01 8.65 19.44
N GLY A 113 1.63 8.81 18.27
CA GLY A 113 3.08 8.83 18.14
C GLY A 113 3.56 8.52 16.73
N MET A 114 4.88 8.55 16.58
CA MET A 114 5.55 8.21 15.33
C MET A 114 5.51 6.71 15.12
N GLY A 115 5.04 6.25 13.95
CA GLY A 115 5.14 4.85 13.56
C GLY A 115 6.48 4.52 12.91
N ASP A 116 6.66 3.24 12.58
CA ASP A 116 7.87 2.73 11.95
C ASP A 116 8.14 3.39 10.60
N GLN A 117 9.39 3.79 10.39
CA GLN A 117 9.87 4.30 9.12
C GLN A 117 10.20 3.13 8.20
N SER A 118 9.94 3.29 6.90
CA SER A 118 10.42 2.35 5.90
C SER A 118 11.38 3.04 4.95
N VAL A 119 12.43 2.33 4.56
CA VAL A 119 13.37 2.76 3.51
C VAL A 119 13.40 1.68 2.44
N GLY A 120 13.22 2.08 1.19
CA GLY A 120 13.11 1.13 0.09
C GLY A 120 13.66 1.64 -1.22
N VAL A 121 13.82 0.69 -2.13
CA VAL A 121 14.35 0.87 -3.47
C VAL A 121 13.35 0.27 -4.45
N ASN A 122 13.07 0.99 -5.53
CA ASN A 122 12.26 0.52 -6.65
C ASN A 122 13.11 0.52 -7.91
N TYR A 123 13.02 -0.55 -8.69
CA TYR A 123 13.71 -0.70 -9.97
C TYR A 123 12.73 -1.05 -11.09
N ALA A 124 12.68 -0.21 -12.12
CA ALA A 124 11.89 -0.44 -13.32
C ALA A 124 12.61 -1.42 -14.25
N LEU A 125 12.13 -2.67 -14.28
CA LEU A 125 12.55 -3.69 -15.23
C LEU A 125 12.16 -3.30 -16.67
N MET A 126 10.95 -2.74 -16.82
CA MET A 126 10.41 -2.24 -18.09
C MET A 126 9.81 -0.86 -17.89
N SER A 127 9.93 -0.01 -18.91
CA SER A 127 9.49 1.37 -18.87
C SER A 127 8.87 1.81 -20.20
N GLN A 128 7.58 2.18 -20.19
CA GLN A 128 6.96 2.76 -21.39
C GLN A 128 7.61 4.09 -21.79
N ARG A 129 8.28 4.81 -20.87
CA ARG A 129 9.07 6.00 -21.22
C ARG A 129 10.22 5.66 -22.17
N LYS A 130 10.75 4.45 -22.11
CA LYS A 130 11.82 3.94 -22.96
C LYS A 130 11.31 3.14 -24.17
N GLY A 131 10.00 3.13 -24.41
CA GLY A 131 9.37 2.44 -25.53
C GLY A 131 8.88 1.02 -25.25
N ASP A 132 9.02 0.52 -24.01
CA ASP A 132 8.49 -0.80 -23.65
C ASP A 132 6.94 -0.84 -23.69
N PRO A 133 6.29 -1.99 -23.91
CA PRO A 133 4.83 -2.09 -24.05
C PRO A 133 4.03 -1.81 -22.77
N PHE A 134 4.67 -1.92 -21.60
CA PHE A 134 4.12 -1.64 -20.28
C PHE A 134 5.27 -1.39 -19.30
N TRP A 135 4.96 -0.80 -18.14
CA TRP A 135 5.88 -0.65 -17.02
C TRP A 135 5.84 -1.89 -16.15
N VAL A 136 7.02 -2.35 -15.73
CA VAL A 136 7.17 -3.36 -14.67
C VAL A 136 8.21 -2.86 -13.71
N THR A 137 7.84 -2.78 -12.44
CA THR A 137 8.72 -2.32 -11.37
C THR A 137 8.71 -3.33 -10.25
N VAL A 138 9.90 -3.69 -9.80
CA VAL A 138 10.11 -4.48 -8.59
C VAL A 138 10.66 -3.56 -7.52
N GLY A 139 10.27 -3.78 -6.28
CA GLY A 139 10.73 -2.99 -5.16
C GLY A 139 10.95 -3.83 -3.93
N GLY A 140 11.86 -3.35 -3.10
CA GLY A 140 12.16 -3.90 -1.79
C GLY A 140 12.26 -2.76 -0.79
N ALA A 141 11.71 -2.95 0.41
CA ALA A 141 11.88 -2.01 1.50
C ALA A 141 12.15 -2.76 2.81
N VAL A 142 12.94 -2.11 3.65
CA VAL A 142 13.17 -2.52 5.03
C VAL A 142 12.29 -1.65 5.92
N LEU A 143 11.56 -2.30 6.84
CA LEU A 143 10.78 -1.65 7.88
C LEU A 143 11.68 -1.51 9.10
N LEU A 144 11.87 -0.28 9.55
CA LEU A 144 12.78 0.07 10.63
C LEU A 144 11.98 0.18 11.95
N PRO A 145 12.48 -0.37 13.07
CA PRO A 145 11.85 -0.24 14.38
C PRO A 145 12.13 1.14 14.99
N THR A 146 11.72 2.20 14.30
CA THR A 146 11.91 3.60 14.73
C THR A 146 10.66 4.19 15.36
N GLY A 147 9.55 3.45 15.35
CA GLY A 147 8.31 3.86 15.97
C GLY A 147 8.45 3.99 17.49
N GLN A 148 7.49 4.67 18.09
CA GLN A 148 7.45 4.85 19.53
C GLN A 148 7.01 3.55 20.21
N ASP A 149 7.80 3.12 21.20
CA ASP A 149 7.51 1.96 22.04
C ASP A 149 6.95 2.40 23.41
N GLY A 150 6.08 1.58 24.02
CA GLY A 150 5.56 1.84 25.37
C GLY A 150 4.37 0.95 25.76
N ASP A 151 3.95 1.06 27.02
CA ASP A 151 2.86 0.28 27.60
C ASP A 151 1.49 0.66 26.99
N ASN A 152 0.62 -0.34 26.77
CA ASN A 152 -0.73 -0.22 26.18
C ASN A 152 -0.77 0.42 24.78
N HIS A 153 -0.04 -0.20 23.86
CA HIS A 153 0.55 0.25 22.59
C HIS A 153 -0.35 0.43 21.35
N LEU A 154 0.02 1.48 20.57
CA LEU A 154 0.25 1.55 19.12
C LEU A 154 0.78 2.97 18.86
N PRO A 155 2.08 3.19 18.60
CA PRO A 155 2.47 3.31 17.19
C PRO A 155 3.93 2.92 16.92
N GLY A 156 4.14 1.72 16.41
CA GLY A 156 5.45 1.13 16.16
C GLY A 156 5.34 -0.37 16.43
N ASN A 157 5.94 -1.20 15.59
CA ASN A 157 5.97 -2.64 15.80
C ASN A 157 7.23 -3.07 16.54
N SER A 158 8.21 -2.18 16.74
CA SER A 158 9.50 -2.46 17.42
C SER A 158 10.23 -3.66 16.82
N ALA A 159 9.95 -3.97 15.56
CA ALA A 159 10.49 -5.13 14.89
C ALA A 159 10.95 -4.75 13.49
N TRP A 160 12.10 -5.29 13.12
CA TRP A 160 12.56 -5.28 11.74
C TRP A 160 11.58 -6.06 10.87
N GLY A 161 11.34 -5.53 9.68
CA GLY A 161 10.49 -6.18 8.70
C GLY A 161 10.96 -5.93 7.29
N GLY A 162 10.34 -6.65 6.37
CA GLY A 162 10.58 -6.54 4.95
C GLY A 162 9.29 -6.27 4.20
N ARG A 163 9.42 -5.60 3.06
CA ARG A 163 8.38 -5.50 2.05
C ARG A 163 8.97 -5.75 0.68
N VAL A 164 8.32 -6.60 -0.08
CA VAL A 164 8.58 -6.80 -1.51
C VAL A 164 7.37 -6.33 -2.28
N THR A 165 7.61 -5.60 -3.37
CA THR A 165 6.55 -5.08 -4.24
C THR A 165 6.81 -5.45 -5.69
N LEU A 166 5.76 -5.81 -6.41
CA LEU A 166 5.76 -5.92 -7.85
C LEU A 166 4.63 -5.06 -8.38
N THR A 167 4.90 -4.20 -9.35
CA THR A 167 3.88 -3.33 -9.94
C THR A 167 3.94 -3.38 -11.45
N LEU A 168 2.77 -3.49 -12.07
CA LEU A 168 2.57 -3.46 -13.50
C LEU A 168 1.67 -2.27 -13.84
N THR A 169 2.11 -1.44 -14.78
CA THR A 169 1.36 -0.26 -15.21
C THR A 169 1.31 -0.21 -16.73
N LYS A 170 0.14 0.09 -17.29
CA LYS A 170 -0.04 0.25 -18.73
C LYS A 170 -0.91 1.44 -19.04
N LEU A 171 -0.40 2.35 -19.87
CA LEU A 171 -1.21 3.29 -20.62
C LEU A 171 -1.84 2.55 -21.80
N PHE A 172 -3.16 2.37 -21.77
CA PHE A 172 -3.91 1.74 -22.87
C PHE A 172 -4.19 2.74 -23.99
N THR A 173 -4.47 3.98 -23.60
CA THR A 173 -4.61 5.16 -24.46
C THR A 173 -3.95 6.35 -23.75
N PRO A 174 -3.79 7.51 -24.40
CA PRO A 174 -3.32 8.72 -23.73
C PRO A 174 -4.15 9.14 -22.52
N ASN A 175 -5.42 8.70 -22.45
CA ASN A 175 -6.38 9.06 -21.41
C ASN A 175 -6.72 7.90 -20.47
N ILE A 176 -6.28 6.67 -20.73
CA ILE A 176 -6.66 5.50 -19.92
C ILE A 176 -5.42 4.77 -19.46
N LYS A 177 -5.31 4.61 -18.14
CA LYS A 177 -4.22 3.94 -17.45
C LYS A 177 -4.75 2.79 -16.60
N GLY A 178 -4.08 1.65 -16.66
CA GLY A 178 -4.25 0.54 -15.71
C GLY A 178 -3.03 0.37 -14.85
N ASP A 179 -3.25 0.06 -13.57
CA ASP A 179 -2.23 -0.20 -12.57
C ASP A 179 -2.60 -1.47 -11.80
N MET A 180 -1.62 -2.35 -11.59
CA MET A 180 -1.74 -3.52 -10.73
C MET A 180 -0.51 -3.57 -9.82
N GLY A 181 -0.72 -3.79 -8.53
CA GLY A 181 0.36 -3.90 -7.55
C GLY A 181 0.18 -5.12 -6.66
N PHE A 182 1.26 -5.85 -6.44
CA PHE A 182 1.37 -6.90 -5.45
C PHE A 182 2.34 -6.44 -4.38
N VAL A 183 1.96 -6.64 -3.12
CA VAL A 183 2.81 -6.36 -1.97
C VAL A 183 2.79 -7.59 -1.08
N TYR A 184 3.98 -8.00 -0.66
CA TYR A 184 4.16 -8.95 0.41
C TYR A 184 5.02 -8.30 1.48
N GLN A 185 4.56 -8.27 2.72
CA GLN A 185 5.29 -7.64 3.81
C GLN A 185 5.07 -8.35 5.13
N GLY A 186 5.98 -8.15 6.07
CA GLY A 186 5.82 -8.69 7.42
C GLY A 186 7.06 -8.44 8.28
N PRO A 187 6.91 -8.57 9.60
CA PRO A 187 8.05 -8.52 10.49
C PRO A 187 8.86 -9.82 10.42
N PHE A 188 10.18 -9.69 10.47
CA PHE A 188 11.07 -10.84 10.58
C PHE A 188 11.00 -11.46 11.98
N GLU A 189 10.76 -10.62 12.98
CA GLU A 189 10.80 -10.94 14.40
C GLU A 189 9.49 -10.62 15.14
N ARG A 190 9.47 -10.89 16.44
CA ARG A 190 8.36 -10.52 17.32
C ARG A 190 8.43 -9.02 17.60
N GLY A 191 7.27 -8.38 17.61
CA GLY A 191 7.18 -6.95 17.87
C GLY A 191 6.96 -6.62 19.35
N ASN A 192 6.64 -5.37 19.62
CA ASN A 192 6.39 -4.77 20.95
C ASN A 192 5.42 -5.52 21.88
N GLN A 193 4.67 -6.47 21.33
CA GLN A 193 3.66 -7.26 22.06
C GLN A 193 4.15 -8.67 22.37
N ASP A 194 5.43 -8.98 22.11
CA ASP A 194 5.99 -10.34 22.09
C ASP A 194 5.27 -11.33 21.16
N VAL A 195 4.41 -10.79 20.29
CA VAL A 195 3.67 -11.51 19.26
C VAL A 195 4.33 -11.24 17.91
N LYS A 196 4.53 -12.31 17.14
CA LYS A 196 4.93 -12.18 15.74
C LYS A 196 3.67 -11.91 14.92
N ARG A 197 3.56 -10.73 14.33
CA ARG A 197 2.47 -10.44 13.38
C ARG A 197 2.63 -11.34 12.15
N GLY A 198 1.49 -11.74 11.59
CA GLY A 198 1.45 -12.47 10.33
C GLY A 198 2.07 -11.67 9.19
N ASN A 199 2.46 -12.38 8.14
CA ASN A 199 2.79 -11.72 6.88
C ASN A 199 1.50 -11.26 6.21
N GLU A 200 1.54 -10.09 5.61
CA GLU A 200 0.43 -9.50 4.86
C GLU A 200 0.68 -9.64 3.37
N PHE A 201 -0.37 -10.03 2.66
CA PHE A 201 -0.44 -10.03 1.21
C PHE A 201 -1.45 -8.99 0.74
N GLN A 202 -1.02 -8.10 -0.16
CA GLN A 202 -1.88 -7.10 -0.77
C GLN A 202 -1.87 -7.25 -2.28
N TRP A 203 -3.07 -7.26 -2.87
CA TRP A 203 -3.26 -7.14 -4.30
C TRP A 203 -4.15 -5.94 -4.62
N ASN A 204 -3.55 -4.96 -5.29
CA ASN A 204 -4.20 -3.74 -5.72
C ASN A 204 -4.39 -3.78 -7.24
N THR A 205 -5.56 -3.37 -7.70
CA THR A 205 -5.84 -3.06 -9.10
C THR A 205 -6.55 -1.72 -9.21
N GLN A 206 -6.17 -0.92 -10.19
CA GLN A 206 -6.80 0.36 -10.48
C GLN A 206 -6.87 0.59 -12.00
N VAL A 207 -7.98 1.17 -12.45
CA VAL A 207 -8.11 1.79 -13.76
C VAL A 207 -8.40 3.27 -13.55
N ARG A 208 -7.74 4.12 -14.33
CA ARG A 208 -7.81 5.57 -14.24
C ARG A 208 -8.06 6.18 -15.60
N TYR A 209 -9.00 7.12 -15.64
CA TYR A 209 -9.21 8.04 -16.74
C TYR A 209 -8.53 9.38 -16.43
N MET A 210 -7.70 9.84 -17.35
CA MET A 210 -6.94 11.09 -17.25
C MET A 210 -7.54 12.08 -18.24
N PHE A 211 -8.05 13.20 -17.73
CA PHE A 211 -8.65 14.23 -18.57
C PHE A 211 -7.53 14.97 -19.31
N SER A 212 -7.63 15.11 -20.63
CA SER A 212 -6.61 15.81 -21.43
C SER A 212 -6.61 17.32 -21.17
N ASP A 213 -7.78 17.86 -20.89
CA ASP A 213 -8.02 19.31 -20.89
C ASP A 213 -8.09 19.89 -19.47
N LEU A 214 -8.03 19.02 -18.45
CA LEU A 214 -8.08 19.38 -17.04
C LEU A 214 -6.98 18.64 -16.27
N PRO A 215 -6.32 19.26 -15.27
CA PRO A 215 -5.32 18.60 -14.43
C PRO A 215 -6.00 17.72 -13.37
N LEU A 216 -6.89 16.82 -13.82
CA LEU A 216 -7.69 15.94 -12.99
C LEU A 216 -7.62 14.53 -13.57
N ASP A 217 -7.58 13.55 -12.67
CA ASP A 217 -7.76 12.14 -12.99
C ASP A 217 -8.88 11.55 -12.14
N LEU A 218 -9.66 10.63 -12.70
CA LEU A 218 -10.62 9.81 -11.97
C LEU A 218 -10.22 8.35 -12.05
N GLY A 219 -10.22 7.66 -10.92
CA GLY A 219 -9.83 6.25 -10.85
C GLY A 219 -10.81 5.40 -10.07
N LEU A 220 -11.02 4.18 -10.55
CA LEU A 220 -11.68 3.11 -9.82
C LEU A 220 -10.64 2.06 -9.47
N GLY A 221 -10.60 1.65 -8.21
CA GLY A 221 -9.65 0.66 -7.73
C GLY A 221 -10.25 -0.31 -6.75
N LYS A 222 -9.64 -1.48 -6.65
CA LYS A 222 -9.93 -2.52 -5.68
C LYS A 222 -8.62 -2.95 -5.02
N CYS A 223 -8.66 -3.07 -3.70
CA CYS A 223 -7.59 -3.62 -2.89
C CYS A 223 -8.12 -4.89 -2.21
N LEU A 224 -7.45 -6.01 -2.44
CA LEU A 224 -7.62 -7.22 -1.65
C LEU A 224 -6.42 -7.31 -0.69
N GLN A 225 -6.69 -7.54 0.59
CA GLN A 225 -5.67 -7.70 1.61
C GLN A 225 -5.98 -8.95 2.44
N GLN A 226 -4.98 -9.79 2.64
CA GLN A 226 -5.02 -11.02 3.45
C GLN A 226 -3.84 -11.03 4.41
#